data_AF-A0A0R3PSG4-F1
#
_entry.id   AF-A0A0R3PSG4-F1
#
_cell.length_a   1.000
_cell.length_b   1.000
_cell.length_c   1.000
_cell.angle_alpha   90.00
_cell.angle_beta   90.00
_cell.angle_gamma   90.00
#
_symmetry.space_group_name_H-M   'P 1'
#
loop_
_entity.id
_entity.type
_entity.pdbx_description
1 polymer ?
#
loop_
_entity_poly.entity_id
_entity_poly.type
_entity_poly.pdbx_seq_one_letter_code
_entity_poly.pdbx_strand_id
1 'polypeptide(L)'
;MKESSHLDYILFLDSDMGVVNPKRRIEEFLDENAEVIFYDRFYNWEVMAGSYLIKNSNWSRTFLQGFADYEFRLPKSFHGMDNGAIHVGISLFPHFHMPSKYTIRIGAK
;
A
#
# COMPACT_ATOMS: atom_id res chain seq x y z
N MET A 1 18.15 11.19 -15.78
CA MET A 1 17.55 9.87 -15.48
C MET A 1 16.78 9.45 -16.71
N LYS A 2 17.04 8.25 -17.24
CA LYS A 2 16.41 7.75 -18.46
C LYS A 2 14.96 7.40 -18.13
N GLU A 3 14.01 8.09 -18.76
CA GLU A 3 12.58 7.86 -18.60
C GLU A 3 12.28 6.44 -19.12
N SER A 4 11.89 5.55 -18.21
CA SER A 4 11.57 4.17 -18.55
C SER A 4 10.16 4.12 -19.14
N SER A 5 10.09 3.59 -20.36
CA SER A 5 8.87 3.16 -21.04
C SER A 5 7.90 2.46 -20.07
N HIS A 6 6.68 3.01 -19.95
CA HIS A 6 5.49 2.50 -19.27
C HIS A 6 5.72 1.49 -18.12
N LEU A 7 6.01 1.99 -16.92
CA LEU A 7 5.86 1.20 -15.69
C LEU A 7 4.36 1.03 -15.39
N ASP A 8 3.87 -0.20 -15.27
CA ASP A 8 2.46 -0.46 -14.92
C ASP A 8 2.22 -0.52 -13.41
N TYR A 9 3.19 -1.07 -12.68
CA TYR A 9 3.18 -1.18 -11.22
C TYR A 9 4.54 -0.85 -10.64
N ILE A 10 4.54 -0.33 -9.41
CA ILE A 10 5.71 -0.12 -8.58
C ILE A 10 5.57 -1.00 -7.35
N LEU A 11 6.62 -1.73 -7.01
CA LEU A 11 6.75 -2.45 -5.75
C LEU A 11 7.64 -1.62 -4.82
N PHE A 12 7.06 -1.10 -3.73
CA PHE A 12 7.80 -0.48 -2.65
C PHE A 12 8.20 -1.55 -1.64
N LEU A 13 9.48 -1.58 -1.24
CA LEU A 13 10.04 -2.53 -0.28
C LEU A 13 10.87 -1.80 0.77
N ASP A 14 10.61 -2.10 2.04
CA ASP A 14 11.47 -1.69 3.14
C ASP A 14 12.81 -2.41 3.07
N SER A 15 13.84 -1.78 3.65
CA SER A 15 15.22 -2.26 3.60
C SER A 15 15.45 -3.59 4.35
N ASP A 16 14.53 -3.97 5.24
CA ASP A 16 14.57 -5.22 6.00
C ASP A 16 13.68 -6.32 5.41
N MET A 17 13.14 -6.11 4.20
CA MET A 17 12.34 -7.11 3.48
C MET A 17 13.20 -8.00 2.58
N GLY A 18 12.88 -9.30 2.58
CA GLY A 18 13.59 -10.31 1.81
C GLY A 18 12.65 -11.25 1.05
N VAL A 19 13.10 -11.73 -0.12
CA VAL A 19 12.37 -12.73 -0.91
C VAL A 19 12.58 -14.12 -0.31
N VAL A 20 11.52 -14.70 0.24
CA VAL A 20 11.57 -16.03 0.87
C VAL A 20 11.23 -17.17 -0.10
N ASN A 21 10.50 -16.89 -1.19
CA ASN A 21 10.13 -17.89 -2.19
C ASN A 21 10.36 -17.38 -3.62
N PRO A 22 11.56 -17.58 -4.18
CA PRO A 22 11.90 -17.11 -5.53
C PRO A 22 11.23 -17.92 -6.66
N LYS A 23 10.47 -18.98 -6.33
CA LYS A 23 9.76 -19.79 -7.32
C LYS A 23 8.38 -19.21 -7.68
N ARG A 24 7.91 -18.21 -6.92
CA ARG A 24 6.64 -17.53 -7.16
C ARG A 24 6.88 -16.14 -7.74
N ARG A 25 5.93 -15.70 -8.56
CA ARG A 25 5.94 -14.39 -9.22
C ARG A 25 5.16 -13.37 -8.41
N ILE A 26 5.59 -12.11 -8.43
CA ILE A 26 4.89 -11.04 -7.70
C ILE A 26 3.53 -10.74 -8.34
N GLU A 27 3.41 -10.98 -9.64
CA GLU A 27 2.21 -10.81 -10.45
C GLU A 27 1.05 -11.70 -9.99
N GLU A 28 1.35 -12.83 -9.31
CA GLU A 28 0.33 -13.70 -8.70
C GLU A 28 -0.45 -13.00 -7.56
N PHE A 29 0.07 -11.90 -7.04
CA PHE A 29 -0.50 -11.13 -5.95
C PHE A 29 -1.15 -9.82 -6.42
N LEU A 30 -1.13 -9.54 -7.73
CA LEU A 30 -1.80 -8.37 -8.28
C LEU A 30 -3.32 -8.59 -8.35
N ASP A 31 -4.06 -7.52 -8.10
CA ASP A 31 -5.48 -7.39 -8.42
C ASP A 31 -5.63 -6.23 -9.41
N GLU A 32 -6.04 -6.52 -10.64
CA GLU A 32 -6.15 -5.52 -11.72
C GLU A 32 -7.14 -4.39 -11.38
N ASN A 33 -8.04 -4.63 -10.43
CA ASN A 33 -9.04 -3.68 -9.97
C ASN A 33 -8.56 -2.81 -8.79
N ALA A 34 -7.40 -3.12 -8.22
CA ALA A 34 -6.82 -2.37 -7.12
C ALA A 34 -5.79 -1.36 -7.65
N GLU A 35 -5.84 -0.14 -7.13
CA GLU A 35 -4.79 0.87 -7.40
C GLU A 35 -3.61 0.70 -6.43
N VAL A 36 -3.85 0.24 -5.20
CA VAL A 36 -2.82 -0.04 -4.19
C VAL A 36 -3.15 -1.36 -3.48
N ILE A 37 -2.14 -2.18 -3.24
CA ILE A 37 -2.26 -3.47 -2.57
C ILE A 37 -1.33 -3.47 -1.37
N PHE A 38 -1.93 -3.38 -0.19
CA PHE A 38 -1.29 -3.60 1.10
C PHE A 38 -1.49 -5.05 1.56
N TYR A 39 -0.83 -5.42 2.65
CA TYR A 39 -0.96 -6.73 3.28
C TYR A 39 -1.02 -6.61 4.81
N ASP A 40 -1.55 -7.65 5.44
CA ASP A 40 -1.59 -7.76 6.90
C ASP A 40 -0.24 -8.29 7.42
N ARG A 41 0.24 -7.70 8.51
CA ARG A 41 1.35 -8.25 9.29
C ARG A 41 0.97 -9.63 9.83
N PHE A 42 1.91 -10.57 9.76
CA PHE A 42 1.67 -11.96 10.17
C PHE A 42 1.41 -12.15 11.67
N TYR A 43 1.78 -11.18 12.53
CA TYR A 43 1.75 -11.34 13.99
C TYR A 43 0.68 -10.52 14.71
N ASN A 44 0.06 -9.53 14.07
CA ASN A 44 -0.95 -8.68 14.71
C ASN A 44 -2.11 -8.24 13.80
N TRP A 45 -2.23 -8.79 12.58
CA TRP A 45 -3.31 -8.49 11.62
C TRP A 45 -3.45 -7.00 11.28
N GLU A 46 -2.38 -6.23 11.47
CA GLU A 46 -2.32 -4.82 11.13
C GLU A 46 -1.95 -4.66 9.66
N VAL A 47 -2.64 -3.78 8.93
CA VAL A 47 -2.21 -3.38 7.58
C VAL A 47 -0.85 -2.70 7.64
N MET A 48 0.11 -3.15 6.82
CA MET A 48 1.48 -2.64 6.78
C MET A 48 1.73 -1.70 5.59
N ALA A 49 2.27 -0.52 5.86
CA ALA A 49 2.74 0.47 4.88
C ALA A 49 4.21 0.24 4.46
N GLY A 50 4.97 -0.56 5.20
CA GLY A 50 6.40 -0.80 4.93
C GLY A 50 6.71 -1.54 3.61
N SER A 51 5.72 -2.16 2.98
CA SER A 51 5.84 -2.61 1.59
C SER A 51 4.47 -2.66 0.94
N TYR A 52 4.37 -2.35 -0.34
CA TYR A 52 3.09 -2.43 -1.07
C TYR A 52 3.32 -2.40 -2.58
N LEU A 53 2.33 -2.91 -3.31
CA LEU A 53 2.25 -2.75 -4.76
C LEU A 53 1.34 -1.57 -5.06
N ILE A 54 1.74 -0.73 -6.02
CA ILE A 54 0.94 0.40 -6.46
C ILE A 54 0.92 0.50 -7.98
N LYS A 55 -0.28 0.61 -8.54
CA LYS A 55 -0.50 0.79 -9.97
C LYS A 55 -0.08 2.19 -10.40
N ASN A 56 0.55 2.32 -11.55
CA ASN A 56 0.91 3.61 -12.10
C ASN A 56 -0.32 4.29 -12.72
N SER A 57 -1.08 5.01 -11.89
CA SER A 57 -2.24 5.79 -12.31
C SER A 57 -2.21 7.21 -11.74
N ASN A 58 -3.06 8.09 -12.26
CA ASN A 58 -3.25 9.41 -11.67
C ASN A 58 -3.80 9.31 -10.25
N TRP A 59 -4.69 8.34 -10.00
CA TRP A 59 -5.26 8.10 -8.67
C TRP A 59 -4.16 7.75 -7.66
N SER A 60 -3.26 6.82 -8.02
CA SER A 60 -2.16 6.39 -7.16
C SER A 60 -1.21 7.52 -6.79
N ARG A 61 -0.91 8.41 -7.75
CA ARG A 61 -0.08 9.60 -7.48
C ARG A 61 -0.76 10.56 -6.51
N THR A 62 -2.06 10.80 -6.69
CA THR A 62 -2.86 11.62 -5.76
C THR A 62 -2.93 11.00 -4.36
N PHE A 63 -3.12 9.68 -4.29
CA PHE A 63 -3.09 8.95 -3.02
C PHE A 63 -1.74 9.10 -2.32
N LEU A 64 -0.63 8.83 -3.01
CA LEU A 64 0.72 8.94 -2.43
C LEU A 64 1.04 10.36 -1.96
N GLN A 65 0.64 11.39 -2.72
CA GLN A 65 0.81 12.78 -2.31
C GLN A 65 0.01 13.08 -1.04
N GLY A 66 -1.28 12.70 -1.01
CA GLY A 66 -2.13 12.91 0.17
C GLY A 66 -1.66 12.13 1.39
N PHE A 67 -1.09 10.94 1.18
CA PHE A 67 -0.50 10.11 2.22
C PHE A 67 0.77 10.75 2.80
N ALA A 68 1.68 11.24 1.96
CA ALA A 68 2.87 11.98 2.39
C ALA A 68 2.48 13.28 3.12
N ASP A 69 1.52 14.05 2.60
CA ASP A 69 1.05 15.28 3.23
C ASP A 69 0.35 15.01 4.59
N TYR A 70 -0.14 13.78 4.81
CA TYR A 70 -0.75 13.40 6.10
C TYR A 70 0.29 13.32 7.22
N GLU A 71 1.58 13.13 6.92
CA GLU A 71 2.65 13.10 7.92
C GLU A 71 2.62 14.33 8.84
N PHE A 72 2.33 15.50 8.27
CA PHE A 72 2.27 16.78 9.00
C PHE A 72 0.99 16.99 9.82
N ARG A 73 0.04 16.06 9.76
CA ARG A 73 -1.25 16.11 10.47
C ARG A 73 -1.36 15.06 11.57
N LEU A 74 -0.35 14.21 11.73
CA LEU A 74 -0.32 13.19 12.76
C LEU A 74 -0.30 13.83 14.17
N PRO A 75 -0.96 13.20 15.16
CA PRO A 75 -0.97 13.70 16.53
C PRO A 75 0.45 13.66 17.11
N LYS A 76 0.73 14.55 18.07
CA LYS A 76 2.01 14.57 18.81
C LYS A 76 2.07 13.44 19.86
N SER A 77 1.92 12.19 19.42
CA SER A 77 1.95 10.97 20.24
C SER A 77 2.62 9.83 19.46
N PHE A 78 2.79 8.66 20.06
CA PHE A 78 3.26 7.50 19.31
C PHE A 78 2.16 6.99 18.37
N HIS A 79 2.47 6.85 17.08
CA HIS A 79 1.52 6.42 16.05
C HIS A 79 2.15 5.59 14.92
N GLY A 80 3.45 5.24 15.00
CA GLY A 80 4.08 4.45 13.93
C GLY A 80 4.15 5.14 12.57
N MET A 81 4.27 6.48 12.55
CA MET A 81 4.49 7.30 11.34
C MET A 81 3.50 6.99 10.19
N ASP A 82 3.98 6.45 9.10
CA ASP A 82 3.25 6.08 7.88
C ASP A 82 2.23 4.96 8.14
N ASN A 83 2.57 3.96 8.96
CA ASN A 83 1.65 2.91 9.41
C ASN A 83 0.46 3.53 10.18
N GLY A 84 0.69 4.54 11.02
CA GLY A 84 -0.43 5.26 11.66
C GLY A 84 -1.27 6.04 10.66
N ALA A 85 -0.60 6.77 9.77
CA ALA A 85 -1.26 7.59 8.75
C ALA A 85 -2.17 6.76 7.84
N ILE A 86 -1.74 5.57 7.41
CA ILE A 86 -2.54 4.74 6.50
C ILE A 86 -3.78 4.18 7.21
N HIS A 87 -3.67 3.81 8.49
CA HIS A 87 -4.83 3.35 9.26
C HIS A 87 -5.88 4.43 9.43
N VAL A 88 -5.44 5.69 9.59
CA VAL A 88 -6.35 6.83 9.60
C VAL A 88 -6.93 7.10 8.21
N GLY A 89 -6.13 7.00 7.15
CA GLY A 89 -6.58 7.15 5.76
C GLY A 89 -7.64 6.12 5.36
N ILE A 90 -7.43 4.86 5.72
CA ILE A 90 -8.41 3.77 5.49
C ILE A 90 -9.69 4.02 6.30
N SER A 91 -9.57 4.52 7.53
CA SER A 91 -10.71 4.69 8.44
C SER A 91 -11.55 5.96 8.19
N LEU A 92 -10.95 7.06 7.70
CA LEU A 92 -11.61 8.37 7.59
C LEU A 92 -12.15 8.72 6.19
N PHE A 93 -11.85 7.94 5.14
CA PHE A 93 -12.27 8.27 3.78
C PHE A 93 -13.22 7.21 3.15
N PRO A 94 -14.50 7.13 3.59
CA PRO A 94 -15.51 6.34 2.87
C PRO A 94 -15.99 6.99 1.56
N HIS A 95 -15.65 8.27 1.30
CA HIS A 95 -16.06 9.04 0.10
C HIS A 95 -14.93 9.41 -0.86
N PHE A 96 -13.68 9.00 -0.60
CA PHE A 96 -12.89 8.52 -1.74
C PHE A 96 -13.75 7.40 -2.32
N HIS A 97 -14.20 7.49 -3.57
CA HIS A 97 -14.92 6.39 -4.19
C HIS A 97 -13.99 5.18 -4.10
N MET A 98 -14.23 4.33 -3.10
CA MET A 98 -13.72 2.99 -3.02
C MET A 98 -14.56 2.26 -4.07
N PRO A 99 -14.07 2.05 -5.31
CA PRO A 99 -14.73 1.09 -6.17
C PRO A 99 -14.86 -0.20 -5.36
N SER A 100 -15.91 -0.97 -5.61
CA SER A 100 -16.32 -2.16 -4.85
C SER A 100 -15.29 -3.32 -4.82
N LYS A 101 -14.00 -3.02 -5.03
CA LYS A 101 -12.93 -3.95 -5.34
C LYS A 101 -11.63 -3.53 -4.65
N TYR A 102 -11.64 -3.52 -3.32
CA TYR A 102 -10.45 -3.92 -2.58
C TYR A 102 -10.80 -5.21 -1.87
N THR A 103 -10.10 -6.30 -2.22
CA THR A 103 -10.15 -7.53 -1.44
C THR A 103 -9.09 -7.41 -0.35
N ILE A 104 -9.50 -7.11 0.88
CA ILE A 104 -8.74 -7.50 2.07
C ILE A 104 -8.90 -9.02 2.16
N ARG A 105 -7.89 -9.80 1.77
CA ARG A 105 -7.89 -11.25 2.03
C ARG A 105 -7.29 -11.51 3.40
N ILE A 106 -8.17 -11.51 4.40
CA ILE A 106 -7.94 -12.23 5.66
C ILE A 106 -7.85 -13.72 5.31
N GLY A 107 -6.67 -14.30 5.43
CA GLY A 107 -6.48 -15.71 5.19
C GLY A 107 -5.01 -16.08 5.03
N ALA A 108 -4.36 -16.35 6.16
CA ALA A 108 -3.35 -17.41 6.17
C ALA A 108 -3.99 -18.65 5.53
N LYS A 109 -3.35 -19.21 4.51
CA LYS A 109 -3.46 -20.64 4.27
C LYS A 109 -2.39 -21.33 5.06
#